data_AF-A0A916B648-F1
#
_entry.id   AF-A0A916B648-F1
#
_cell.length_a   1.000
_cell.length_b   1.000
_cell.length_c   1.000
_cell.angle_alpha   90.00
_cell.angle_beta   90.00
_cell.angle_gamma   90.00
#
_symmetry.space_group_name_H-M   'P 1'
#
loop_
_entity.id
_entity.type
_entity.pdbx_description
1 polymer ?
#
loop_
_entity_poly.entity_id
_entity_poly.type
_entity_poly.pdbx_seq_one_letter_code
_entity_poly.pdbx_strand_id
1 'polypeptide(L)'
;MIAAPRAGAIAALAGATAYSALAGFAVSTQRALVMLAVVLGAVLFARTVRPASGIVLALVGVLILDPKAVLSYGFWLSFGAVAALFAAFGQRLGRGKPWNQWGRAQWAIALGLLPLLLLLFGRASVIAPLVNLLAVPLFGLVLLPVVLVASLLGMAPGLGLELPLILTGKVLEAGFGLLEVVSAWDRAAVTLSSRPGWVWAGAFVGAFLLLAPRGLPGAWLGLPLLLPLALIRPPAPGHGAAEFTLLDVGQGLAAVVRTHRHVLVYDTGPRFSSGFNTGAAVVRPYLDQQDVRRIDTLIISHGDRDHAGGFTGLNGKIPIGRILAGEPGEIPGGRAHPCLAGDGWTWDGVDFDLLYPTTAGRTGNRGSRVLRVGIPGTGFGVLLTGDVDADVEDRLLATQRGRLASTILVAGHHGSATSTGTPFLEAVAPGFVLYAAGYTNRFGLPAAAVRERVAAQGATQLDTASAGAITFRLGTTGIEGPWSFRRENERLWTHRVPVVGSAVVRTGR
;
A
#
# COMPACT_ATOMS: atom_id res chain seq x y z
N MET A 1 51.94 24.76 -3.35
CA MET A 1 50.58 25.34 -3.52
C MET A 1 49.64 24.25 -4.03
N ILE A 2 48.49 24.04 -3.39
CA ILE A 2 47.48 23.08 -3.85
C ILE A 2 46.80 23.66 -5.09
N ALA A 3 46.66 22.89 -6.16
CA ALA A 3 45.94 23.33 -7.36
C ALA A 3 44.49 23.70 -7.01
N ALA A 4 43.96 24.80 -7.57
CA ALA A 4 42.62 25.30 -7.27
C ALA A 4 41.49 24.24 -7.35
N PRO A 5 41.47 23.30 -8.32
CA PRO A 5 40.47 22.23 -8.34
C PRO A 5 40.56 21.28 -7.14
N ARG A 6 41.77 20.99 -6.64
CA ARG A 6 41.97 20.15 -5.46
C ARG A 6 41.57 20.87 -4.18
N ALA A 7 41.92 22.15 -4.05
CA ALA A 7 41.50 22.97 -2.91
C ALA A 7 39.97 23.09 -2.87
N GLY A 8 39.33 23.31 -4.02
CA GLY A 8 37.87 23.34 -4.14
C GLY A 8 37.21 22.00 -3.79
N ALA A 9 37.79 20.87 -4.23
CA ALA A 9 37.28 19.55 -3.88
C ALA A 9 37.36 19.26 -2.36
N ILE A 10 38.45 19.64 -1.70
CA ILE A 10 38.59 19.50 -0.25
C ILE A 10 37.55 20.37 0.48
N ALA A 11 37.41 21.64 0.09
CA ALA A 11 36.45 22.55 0.69
C ALA A 11 34.99 22.07 0.51
N ALA A 12 34.65 21.59 -0.69
CA ALA A 12 33.33 21.05 -0.99
C ALA A 12 33.03 19.78 -0.18
N LEU A 13 34.00 18.86 -0.04
CA LEU A 13 33.83 17.66 0.77
C LEU A 13 33.68 17.99 2.26
N ALA A 14 34.48 18.92 2.78
CA ALA A 14 34.37 19.39 4.16
C ALA A 14 33.00 20.03 4.43
N GLY A 15 32.55 20.90 3.53
CA GLY A 15 31.22 21.53 3.61
C GLY A 15 30.08 20.52 3.53
N ALA A 16 30.14 19.55 2.63
CA ALA A 16 29.12 18.51 2.49
C ALA A 16 29.08 17.58 3.71
N THR A 17 30.23 17.25 4.31
CA THR A 17 30.30 16.49 5.56
C THR A 17 29.70 17.28 6.72
N ALA A 18 30.04 18.57 6.86
CA ALA A 18 29.48 19.44 7.89
C ALA A 18 27.95 19.57 7.76
N TYR A 19 27.44 19.76 6.54
CA TYR A 19 26.01 19.76 6.28
C TYR A 19 25.35 18.42 6.60
N SER A 20 25.98 17.30 6.22
CA SER A 20 25.46 15.97 6.54
C SER A 20 25.39 15.73 8.05
N ALA A 21 26.39 16.20 8.80
CA ALA A 21 26.39 16.15 10.26
C ALA A 21 25.28 17.02 10.87
N LEU A 22 25.09 18.25 10.37
CA LEU A 22 24.00 19.14 10.78
C LEU A 22 22.62 18.50 10.53
N ALA A 23 22.47 17.77 9.43
CA ALA A 23 21.28 17.00 9.10
C ALA A 23 21.18 15.65 9.85
N GLY A 24 22.02 15.41 10.87
CA GLY A 24 22.00 14.19 11.69
C GLY A 24 22.45 12.93 10.94
N PHE A 25 23.21 13.07 9.86
CA PHE A 25 23.59 12.00 8.94
C PHE A 25 22.39 11.15 8.50
N ALA A 26 21.26 11.79 8.17
CA ALA A 26 20.14 11.11 7.54
C ALA A 26 20.60 10.25 6.34
N VAL A 27 19.97 9.10 6.11
CA VAL A 27 20.43 8.15 5.06
C VAL A 27 20.49 8.83 3.68
N SER A 28 19.61 9.78 3.39
CA SER A 28 19.65 10.58 2.15
C SER A 28 20.91 11.44 2.02
N THR A 29 21.35 12.10 3.10
CA THR A 29 22.55 12.97 3.09
C THR A 29 23.82 12.13 3.05
N GLN A 30 23.86 11.00 3.75
CA GLN A 30 24.96 10.04 3.67
C GLN A 30 25.18 9.54 2.24
N ARG A 31 24.12 9.13 1.53
CA ARG A 31 24.23 8.68 0.13
C ARG A 31 24.75 9.79 -0.78
N ALA A 32 24.22 11.01 -0.63
CA ALA A 32 24.67 12.16 -1.40
C ALA A 32 26.15 12.48 -1.12
N LEU A 33 26.59 12.41 0.14
CA LEU A 33 27.97 12.61 0.55
C LEU A 33 28.90 11.55 -0.07
N VAL A 34 28.52 10.27 -0.03
CA VAL A 34 29.30 9.19 -0.66
C VAL A 34 29.39 9.38 -2.18
N MET A 35 28.29 9.71 -2.85
CA MET A 35 28.28 10.01 -4.28
C MET A 35 29.21 11.19 -4.63
N LEU A 36 29.16 12.26 -3.84
CA LEU A 36 30.02 13.43 -4.01
C LEU A 36 31.49 13.08 -3.74
N ALA A 37 31.77 12.31 -2.69
CA ALA A 37 33.11 11.87 -2.32
C ALA A 37 33.77 11.03 -3.42
N VAL A 38 33.01 10.18 -4.11
CA VAL A 38 33.51 9.41 -5.27
C VAL A 38 33.95 10.34 -6.40
N VAL A 39 33.13 11.33 -6.75
CA VAL A 39 33.44 12.28 -7.84
C VAL A 39 34.61 13.20 -7.45
N LEU A 40 34.58 13.77 -6.26
CA LEU A 40 35.63 14.67 -5.79
C LEU A 40 36.94 13.92 -5.49
N GLY A 41 36.86 12.67 -5.03
CA GLY A 41 38.02 11.78 -4.89
C GLY A 41 38.73 11.58 -6.21
N ALA A 42 38.00 11.37 -7.31
CA ALA A 42 38.59 11.31 -8.64
C ALA A 42 39.37 12.59 -9.00
N VAL A 43 38.84 13.76 -8.65
CA VAL A 43 39.53 15.06 -8.84
C VAL A 43 40.80 15.15 -7.98
N LEU A 44 40.73 14.74 -6.71
CA LEU A 44 41.86 14.77 -5.78
C LEU A 44 43.00 13.87 -6.25
N PHE A 45 42.68 12.65 -6.67
CA PHE A 45 43.64 11.67 -7.18
C PHE A 45 44.00 11.86 -8.67
N ALA A 46 43.49 12.92 -9.31
CA ALA A 46 43.69 13.21 -10.74
C ALA A 46 43.36 12.00 -11.64
N ARG A 47 42.29 11.27 -11.32
CA ARG A 47 41.78 10.13 -12.09
C ARG A 47 40.54 10.53 -12.88
N THR A 48 40.41 9.99 -14.09
CA THR A 48 39.17 10.09 -14.87
C THR A 48 38.27 8.92 -14.52
N VAL A 49 37.12 9.19 -13.90
CA VAL A 49 36.11 8.17 -13.62
C VAL A 49 35.00 8.28 -14.66
N ARG A 50 34.72 7.17 -15.36
CA ARG A 50 33.57 7.10 -16.26
C ARG A 50 32.29 7.25 -15.41
N PRO A 51 31.27 8.00 -15.86
CA PRO A 51 30.05 8.22 -15.07
C PRO A 51 29.43 6.94 -14.51
N ALA A 52 29.30 5.90 -15.33
CA ALA A 52 28.77 4.60 -14.90
C ALA A 52 29.61 3.96 -13.78
N SER A 53 30.94 4.00 -13.90
CA SER A 53 31.85 3.50 -12.86
C SER A 53 31.73 4.30 -11.57
N GLY A 54 31.50 5.62 -11.66
CA GLY A 54 31.26 6.48 -10.50
C GLY A 54 29.98 6.11 -9.75
N ILE A 55 28.89 5.84 -10.47
CA ILE A 55 27.63 5.37 -9.87
C ILE A 55 27.84 4.03 -9.17
N VAL A 56 28.52 3.08 -9.82
CA VAL A 56 28.80 1.75 -9.24
C VAL A 56 29.69 1.88 -8.00
N LEU A 57 30.74 2.70 -8.04
CA LEU A 57 31.61 2.91 -6.90
C LEU A 57 30.87 3.56 -5.72
N ALA A 58 29.99 4.54 -6.00
CA ALA A 58 29.14 5.13 -4.97
C ALA A 58 28.14 4.13 -4.40
N LEU A 59 27.57 3.26 -5.25
CA LEU A 59 26.69 2.18 -4.83
C LEU A 59 27.40 1.22 -3.89
N VAL A 60 28.58 0.74 -4.27
CA VAL A 60 29.42 -0.12 -3.44
C VAL A 60 29.79 0.58 -2.13
N GLY A 61 30.19 1.86 -2.17
CA GLY A 61 30.50 2.63 -0.97
C GLY A 61 29.32 2.73 0.00
N VAL A 62 28.11 2.99 -0.50
CA VAL A 62 26.89 3.01 0.32
C VAL A 62 26.60 1.64 0.92
N LEU A 63 26.72 0.56 0.15
CA LEU A 63 26.43 -0.80 0.64
C LEU A 63 27.46 -1.33 1.62
N ILE A 64 28.72 -0.88 1.55
CA ILE A 64 29.74 -1.18 2.55
C ILE A 64 29.38 -0.53 3.90
N LEU A 65 28.86 0.70 3.89
CA LEU A 65 28.47 1.42 5.10
C LEU A 65 27.13 0.93 5.67
N ASP A 66 26.16 0.66 4.79
CA ASP A 66 24.84 0.14 5.17
C ASP A 66 24.31 -0.86 4.13
N PRO A 67 24.53 -2.17 4.32
CA PRO A 67 23.99 -3.20 3.44
C PRO A 67 22.45 -3.19 3.36
N LYS A 68 21.77 -2.71 4.41
CA LYS A 68 20.29 -2.66 4.45
C LYS A 68 19.72 -1.55 3.58
N ALA A 69 20.56 -0.63 3.08
CA ALA A 69 20.13 0.45 2.20
C ALA A 69 19.36 -0.05 0.98
N VAL A 70 19.65 -1.27 0.49
CA VAL A 70 18.94 -1.91 -0.63
C VAL A 70 17.44 -2.15 -0.37
N LEU A 71 17.03 -2.22 0.90
CA LEU A 71 15.62 -2.36 1.30
C LEU A 71 14.90 -1.02 1.34
N SER A 72 15.63 0.09 1.32
CA SER A 72 15.05 1.43 1.34
C SER A 72 14.64 1.88 -0.06
N TYR A 73 13.43 2.40 -0.21
CA TYR A 73 12.99 2.99 -1.48
C TYR A 73 13.86 4.18 -1.89
N GLY A 74 14.31 4.97 -0.90
CA GLY A 74 15.17 6.13 -1.14
C GLY A 74 16.49 5.80 -1.82
N PHE A 75 17.07 4.62 -1.57
CA PHE A 75 18.28 4.16 -2.26
C PHE A 75 18.02 4.04 -3.77
N TRP A 76 17.01 3.27 -4.17
CA TRP A 76 16.69 3.06 -5.57
C TRP A 76 16.30 4.34 -6.30
N LEU A 77 15.52 5.21 -5.65
CA LEU A 77 15.14 6.51 -6.21
C LEU A 77 16.35 7.42 -6.43
N SER A 78 17.29 7.49 -5.47
CA SER A 78 18.50 8.32 -5.61
C SER A 78 19.38 7.85 -6.78
N PHE A 79 19.74 6.56 -6.82
CA PHE A 79 20.58 6.02 -7.88
C PHE A 79 19.88 6.03 -9.24
N GLY A 80 18.57 5.75 -9.28
CA GLY A 80 17.75 5.85 -10.49
C GLY A 80 17.69 7.26 -11.07
N ALA A 81 17.56 8.29 -10.23
CA ALA A 81 17.52 9.68 -10.66
C ALA A 81 18.86 10.10 -11.30
N VAL A 82 19.96 9.76 -10.64
CA VAL A 82 21.32 10.03 -11.15
C VAL A 82 21.56 9.29 -12.46
N ALA A 83 21.17 8.02 -12.57
CA ALA A 83 21.28 7.24 -13.80
C ALA A 83 20.45 7.84 -14.95
N ALA A 84 19.22 8.29 -14.68
CA ALA A 84 18.36 8.95 -15.66
C ALA A 84 18.96 10.27 -16.18
N LEU A 85 19.53 11.08 -15.28
CA LEU A 85 20.24 12.31 -15.66
C LEU A 85 21.48 12.00 -16.51
N PHE A 86 22.28 10.99 -16.14
CA PHE A 86 23.43 10.60 -16.95
C PHE A 86 23.03 10.05 -18.32
N ALA A 87 21.95 9.28 -18.43
CA ALA A 87 21.43 8.85 -19.72
C ALA A 87 21.00 10.04 -20.59
N ALA A 88 20.33 11.04 -19.99
CA ALA A 88 19.82 12.20 -20.70
C ALA A 88 20.91 13.22 -21.11
N PHE A 89 22.00 13.35 -20.35
CA PHE A 89 23.01 14.40 -20.53
C PHE A 89 24.45 13.90 -20.77
N GLY A 90 24.79 12.68 -20.38
CA GLY A 90 26.18 12.19 -20.32
C GLY A 90 26.87 11.92 -21.66
N GLN A 91 26.14 11.97 -22.78
CA GLN A 91 26.64 11.58 -24.11
C GLN A 91 26.21 12.55 -25.24
N ARG A 92 25.98 13.84 -24.93
CA ARG A 92 25.47 14.81 -25.91
C ARG A 92 26.47 15.95 -26.16
N LEU A 93 26.92 16.07 -27.41
CA LEU A 93 27.73 17.19 -27.90
C LEU A 93 26.82 18.42 -28.07
N GLY A 94 27.12 19.50 -27.33
CA GLY A 94 26.45 20.80 -27.46
C GLY A 94 25.73 21.27 -26.18
N ARG A 95 26.08 22.47 -25.72
CA ARG A 95 25.41 23.16 -24.60
C ARG A 95 24.21 23.93 -25.15
N GLY A 96 23.00 23.39 -24.99
CA GLY A 96 21.77 24.17 -25.23
C GLY A 96 21.64 25.32 -24.22
N LYS A 97 20.68 26.24 -24.43
CA LYS A 97 20.37 27.30 -23.45
C LYS A 97 20.11 26.69 -22.05
N PRO A 98 20.56 27.33 -20.95
CA PRO A 98 20.46 26.78 -19.60
C PRO A 98 19.01 26.44 -19.20
N TRP A 99 18.04 27.27 -19.61
CA TRP A 99 16.62 27.02 -19.35
C TRP A 99 16.09 25.75 -20.04
N ASN A 100 16.56 25.46 -21.25
CA ASN A 100 16.19 24.23 -21.95
C ASN A 100 16.83 23.01 -21.29
N GLN A 101 18.03 23.14 -20.72
CA GLN A 101 18.67 22.06 -19.96
C GLN A 101 17.92 21.79 -18.66
N TRP A 102 17.49 22.85 -17.96
CA TRP A 102 16.70 22.75 -16.74
C TRP A 102 15.37 22.02 -16.96
N GLY A 103 14.58 22.46 -17.94
CA GLY A 103 13.32 21.78 -18.29
C GLY A 103 13.53 20.32 -18.71
N ARG A 104 14.58 20.04 -19.49
CA ARG A 104 14.92 18.66 -19.89
C ARG A 104 15.33 17.77 -18.71
N ALA A 105 15.99 18.32 -17.69
CA ALA A 105 16.36 17.56 -16.50
C ALA A 105 15.11 17.11 -15.72
N GLN A 106 14.12 17.99 -15.59
CA GLN A 106 12.85 17.63 -14.93
C GLN A 106 12.13 16.50 -15.66
N TRP A 107 12.05 16.57 -16.99
CA TRP A 107 11.46 15.50 -17.80
C TRP A 107 12.28 14.20 -17.77
N ALA A 108 13.61 14.29 -17.77
CA ALA A 108 14.48 13.12 -17.70
C ALA A 108 14.29 12.33 -16.41
N ILE A 109 14.24 13.04 -15.26
CA ILE A 109 13.97 12.44 -13.96
C ILE A 109 12.54 11.87 -13.94
N ALA A 110 11.56 12.62 -14.43
CA ALA A 110 10.17 12.19 -14.45
C ALA A 110 9.97 10.89 -15.24
N LEU A 111 10.46 10.83 -16.48
CA LEU A 111 10.39 9.63 -17.33
C LEU A 111 11.23 8.48 -16.79
N GLY A 112 12.45 8.75 -16.33
CA GLY A 112 13.36 7.73 -15.83
C GLY A 112 12.91 7.09 -14.52
N LEU A 113 12.27 7.86 -13.64
CA LEU A 113 11.74 7.36 -12.37
C LEU A 113 10.30 6.87 -12.48
N LEU A 114 9.57 7.15 -13.56
CA LEU A 114 8.15 6.79 -13.67
C LEU A 114 7.88 5.29 -13.41
N PRO A 115 8.57 4.33 -14.06
CA PRO A 115 8.34 2.91 -13.79
C PRO A 115 8.66 2.54 -12.34
N LEU A 116 9.71 3.14 -11.76
CA LEU A 116 10.14 2.87 -10.40
C LEU A 116 9.14 3.42 -9.36
N LEU A 117 8.64 4.64 -9.55
CA LEU A 117 7.62 5.24 -8.68
C LEU A 117 6.31 4.44 -8.72
N LEU A 118 5.85 4.07 -9.91
CA LEU A 118 4.64 3.27 -10.07
C LEU A 118 4.81 1.86 -9.47
N LEU A 119 5.96 1.22 -9.65
CA LEU A 119 6.23 -0.11 -9.09
C LEU A 119 6.29 -0.09 -7.56
N LEU A 120 6.96 0.90 -6.96
CA LEU A 120 7.19 0.93 -5.52
C LEU A 120 5.99 1.47 -4.72
N PHE A 121 5.25 2.44 -5.28
CA PHE A 121 4.19 3.14 -4.56
C PHE A 121 2.80 2.93 -5.16
N GLY A 122 2.68 2.33 -6.34
CA GLY A 122 1.40 2.25 -7.08
C GLY A 122 0.89 3.61 -7.56
N ARG A 123 1.66 4.70 -7.37
CA ARG A 123 1.24 6.06 -7.70
C ARG A 123 2.42 6.91 -8.14
N ALA A 124 2.21 7.74 -9.16
CA ALA A 124 3.19 8.72 -9.62
C ALA A 124 2.52 10.07 -9.89
N SER A 125 3.15 11.16 -9.46
CA SER A 125 2.65 12.50 -9.71
C SER A 125 2.95 12.92 -11.15
N VAL A 126 1.90 13.30 -11.88
CA VAL A 126 1.99 13.78 -13.27
C VAL A 126 2.47 15.24 -13.29
N ILE A 127 2.10 16.02 -12.28
CA ILE A 127 2.42 17.45 -12.21
C ILE A 127 3.80 17.73 -11.60
N ALA A 128 4.45 16.72 -11.02
CA ALA A 128 5.77 16.85 -10.41
C ALA A 128 6.83 17.56 -11.28
N PRO A 129 6.95 17.34 -12.61
CA PRO A 129 7.94 18.05 -13.42
C PRO A 129 7.73 19.57 -13.44
N LEU A 130 6.46 20.01 -13.43
CA LEU A 130 6.09 21.43 -13.43
C LEU A 130 6.32 22.05 -12.04
N VAL A 131 5.89 21.36 -10.99
CA VAL A 131 6.11 21.80 -9.60
C VAL A 131 7.61 21.90 -9.31
N ASN A 132 8.39 20.88 -9.70
CA ASN A 132 9.84 20.84 -9.46
C ASN A 132 10.61 21.90 -10.26
N LEU A 133 10.07 22.39 -11.39
CA LEU A 133 10.67 23.48 -12.14
C LEU A 133 10.81 24.76 -11.29
N LEU A 134 9.87 24.98 -10.37
CA LEU A 134 9.80 26.13 -9.47
C LEU A 134 10.30 25.78 -8.07
N ALA A 135 9.90 24.63 -7.53
CA ALA A 135 10.21 24.23 -6.16
C ALA A 135 11.70 23.94 -5.97
N VAL A 136 12.34 23.20 -6.88
CA VAL A 136 13.76 22.85 -6.72
C VAL A 136 14.68 24.08 -6.65
N PRO A 137 14.57 25.10 -7.54
CA PRO A 137 15.41 26.30 -7.43
C PRO A 137 15.03 27.16 -6.22
N LEU A 138 13.74 27.25 -5.88
CA LEU A 138 13.31 27.98 -4.68
C LEU A 138 13.94 27.36 -3.43
N PHE A 139 13.82 26.05 -3.23
CA PHE A 139 14.37 25.37 -2.07
C PHE A 139 15.90 25.35 -2.07
N GLY A 140 16.51 25.00 -3.20
CA GLY A 140 17.94 24.78 -3.30
C GLY A 140 18.79 26.07 -3.36
N LEU A 141 18.30 27.11 -4.05
CA LEU A 141 19.07 28.34 -4.30
C LEU A 141 18.66 29.51 -3.41
N VAL A 142 17.44 29.50 -2.86
CA VAL A 142 16.92 30.61 -2.05
C VAL A 142 16.74 30.18 -0.60
N LEU A 143 15.84 29.24 -0.33
CA LEU A 143 15.44 28.93 1.05
C LEU A 143 16.57 28.28 1.85
N LEU A 144 17.22 27.25 1.30
CA LEU A 144 18.28 26.54 2.04
C LEU A 144 19.48 27.45 2.37
N PRO A 145 20.03 28.25 1.44
CA PRO A 145 21.09 29.20 1.77
C PRO A 145 20.66 30.25 2.81
N VAL A 146 19.45 30.81 2.67
CA VAL A 146 18.93 31.81 3.62
C VAL A 146 18.81 31.23 5.01
N VAL A 147 18.24 30.02 5.15
CA VAL A 147 18.10 29.34 6.44
C VAL A 147 19.47 29.04 7.03
N LEU A 148 20.41 28.48 6.27
CA LEU A 148 21.75 28.16 6.77
C LEU A 148 22.50 29.41 7.24
N VAL A 149 22.49 30.48 6.45
CA VAL A 149 23.16 31.74 6.81
C VAL A 149 22.48 32.39 8.01
N ALA A 150 21.15 32.47 8.03
CA ALA A 150 20.42 33.06 9.14
C ALA A 150 20.61 32.24 10.43
N SER A 151 20.64 30.90 10.36
CA SER A 151 20.92 30.05 11.52
C SER A 151 22.36 30.21 12.03
N LEU A 152 23.36 30.29 11.15
CA LEU A 152 24.76 30.50 11.54
C LEU A 152 24.96 31.86 12.20
N LEU A 153 24.45 32.92 11.57
CA LEU A 153 24.57 34.27 12.10
C LEU A 153 23.69 34.47 13.36
N GLY A 154 22.60 33.71 13.50
CA GLY A 154 21.72 33.73 14.68
C GLY A 154 22.38 33.19 15.96
N MET A 155 23.51 32.50 15.83
CA MET A 155 24.35 32.10 16.98
C MET A 155 25.10 33.29 17.59
N ALA A 156 25.23 34.41 16.87
CA ALA A 156 25.83 35.63 17.39
C ALA A 156 24.74 36.57 17.96
N PRO A 157 24.81 36.95 19.25
CA PRO A 157 23.80 37.79 19.87
C PRO A 157 23.72 39.17 19.22
N GLY A 158 22.49 39.68 19.01
CA GLY A 158 22.23 41.06 18.58
C GLY A 158 22.07 41.32 17.07
N LEU A 159 22.14 40.31 16.22
CA LEU A 159 22.06 40.47 14.75
C LEU A 159 20.64 40.55 14.16
N GLY A 160 19.57 40.31 14.94
CA GLY A 160 18.18 40.56 14.50
C GLY A 160 17.72 39.73 13.28
N LEU A 161 18.13 38.46 13.18
CA LEU A 161 17.93 37.61 11.99
C LEU A 161 16.58 36.88 11.97
N GLU A 162 15.63 37.34 12.76
CA GLU A 162 14.28 36.78 12.81
C GLU A 162 13.53 37.03 11.51
N LEU A 163 13.71 38.21 10.90
CA LEU A 163 12.96 38.59 9.70
C LEU A 163 13.22 37.66 8.49
N PRO A 164 14.47 37.31 8.10
CA PRO A 164 14.72 36.33 7.04
C PRO A 164 14.09 34.96 7.31
N LEU A 165 14.10 34.49 8.56
CA LEU A 165 13.49 33.22 8.95
C LEU A 165 11.96 33.27 8.90
N ILE A 166 11.35 34.37 9.37
CA ILE A 166 9.91 34.61 9.29
C ILE A 166 9.46 34.67 7.83
N LEU A 167 10.19 35.39 6.96
CA LEU A 167 9.88 35.46 5.53
C LEU A 167 10.01 34.09 4.87
N THR A 168 11.04 33.32 5.22
CA THR A 168 11.17 31.93 4.77
C THR A 168 9.98 31.08 5.20
N GLY A 169 9.54 31.22 6.46
CA GLY A 169 8.34 30.57 6.98
C GLY A 169 7.08 30.91 6.17
N LYS A 170 6.86 32.20 5.86
CA LYS A 170 5.72 32.65 5.03
C LYS A 170 5.77 32.09 3.61
N VAL A 171 6.95 32.03 3.00
CA VAL A 171 7.13 31.44 1.67
C VAL A 171 6.84 29.94 1.70
N LEU A 172 7.27 29.23 2.74
CA LEU A 172 6.96 27.82 2.93
C LEU A 172 5.47 27.59 3.14
N GLU A 173 4.81 28.40 3.97
CA GLU A 173 3.36 28.34 4.22
C GLU A 173 2.55 28.56 2.94
N ALA A 174 2.88 29.60 2.17
CA ALA A 174 2.28 29.87 0.87
C ALA A 174 2.54 28.71 -0.13
N GLY A 175 3.75 28.17 -0.11
CA GLY A 175 4.12 27.00 -0.91
C GLY A 175 3.29 25.76 -0.56
N PHE A 176 3.09 25.48 0.72
CA PHE A 176 2.25 24.37 1.19
C PHE A 176 0.78 24.57 0.83
N GLY A 177 0.24 25.78 0.98
CA GLY A 177 -1.13 26.09 0.55
C GLY A 177 -1.33 25.86 -0.96
N LEU A 178 -0.36 26.26 -1.79
CA LEU A 178 -0.41 25.98 -3.23
C LEU A 178 -0.32 24.48 -3.53
N LEU A 179 0.57 23.75 -2.84
CA LEU A 179 0.69 22.31 -3.00
C LEU A 179 -0.59 21.58 -2.59
N GLU A 180 -1.31 22.06 -1.58
CA GLU A 180 -2.59 21.50 -1.16
C GLU A 180 -3.64 21.62 -2.27
N VAL A 181 -3.78 22.82 -2.87
CA VAL A 181 -4.66 23.07 -4.02
C VAL A 181 -4.29 22.16 -5.21
N VAL A 182 -3.00 22.07 -5.53
CA VAL A 182 -2.52 21.20 -6.62
C VAL A 182 -2.79 19.72 -6.31
N SER A 183 -2.63 19.31 -5.05
CA SER A 183 -2.83 17.92 -4.64
C SER A 183 -4.29 17.48 -4.64
N ALA A 184 -5.22 18.43 -4.47
CA ALA A 184 -6.66 18.21 -4.53
C ALA A 184 -7.16 17.96 -5.96
N TRP A 185 -6.34 18.23 -6.98
CA TRP A 185 -6.72 17.91 -8.35
C TRP A 185 -6.66 16.40 -8.60
N ASP A 186 -7.80 15.80 -8.97
CA ASP A 186 -7.95 14.35 -9.20
C ASP A 186 -6.94 13.74 -10.18
N ARG A 187 -6.35 14.56 -11.07
CA ARG A 187 -5.38 14.12 -12.09
C ARG A 187 -3.93 14.52 -11.76
N ALA A 188 -3.67 15.11 -10.60
CA ALA A 188 -2.32 15.46 -10.15
C ALA A 188 -1.40 14.23 -10.02
N ALA A 189 -1.98 13.05 -9.84
CA ALA A 189 -1.27 11.79 -9.84
C ALA A 189 -2.07 10.68 -10.54
N VAL A 190 -1.33 9.76 -11.14
CA VAL A 190 -1.88 8.52 -11.69
C VAL A 190 -1.64 7.41 -10.67
N THR A 191 -2.70 6.70 -10.32
CA THR A 191 -2.64 5.46 -9.54
C THR A 191 -2.73 4.29 -10.51
N LEU A 192 -1.86 3.30 -10.30
CA LEU A 192 -1.78 2.09 -11.12
C LEU A 192 -2.17 0.87 -10.28
N SER A 193 -3.03 0.04 -10.87
CA SER A 193 -3.33 -1.29 -10.35
C SER A 193 -2.17 -2.26 -10.62
N SER A 194 -2.26 -3.46 -10.06
CA SER A 194 -1.25 -4.51 -10.26
C SER A 194 -1.01 -4.78 -11.75
N ARG A 195 0.25 -5.08 -12.10
CA ARG A 195 0.70 -5.37 -13.46
C ARG A 195 1.56 -6.62 -13.48
N PRO A 196 1.45 -7.46 -14.52
CA PRO A 196 2.33 -8.61 -14.68
C PRO A 196 3.78 -8.16 -14.92
N GLY A 197 4.75 -9.00 -14.57
CA GLY A 197 6.17 -8.65 -14.60
C GLY A 197 6.69 -8.17 -15.97
N TRP A 198 6.14 -8.70 -17.07
CA TRP A 198 6.51 -8.29 -18.43
C TRP A 198 6.14 -6.83 -18.73
N VAL A 199 5.06 -6.29 -18.14
CA VAL A 199 4.69 -4.89 -18.29
C VAL A 199 5.73 -4.00 -17.63
N TRP A 200 6.21 -4.39 -16.44
CA TRP A 200 7.27 -3.65 -15.75
C TRP A 200 8.59 -3.70 -16.52
N ALA A 201 8.98 -4.88 -17.02
CA ALA A 201 10.17 -5.01 -17.85
C ALA A 201 10.09 -4.12 -19.10
N GLY A 202 8.95 -4.16 -19.81
CA GLY A 202 8.67 -3.28 -20.93
C GLY A 202 8.75 -1.79 -20.55
N ALA A 203 8.19 -1.40 -19.40
CA ALA A 203 8.22 -0.03 -18.93
C ALA A 203 9.63 0.49 -18.62
N PHE A 204 10.48 -0.32 -17.99
CA PHE A 204 11.88 0.05 -17.74
C PHE A 204 12.67 0.18 -19.04
N VAL A 205 12.51 -0.77 -19.98
CA VAL A 205 13.15 -0.69 -21.30
C VAL A 205 12.63 0.52 -22.07
N GLY A 206 11.33 0.79 -22.02
CA GLY A 206 10.71 1.92 -22.69
C GLY A 206 11.20 3.27 -22.16
N ALA A 207 11.27 3.43 -20.83
CA ALA A 207 11.87 4.61 -20.21
C ALA A 207 13.34 4.79 -20.61
N PHE A 208 14.12 3.70 -20.63
CA PHE A 208 15.52 3.74 -21.07
C PHE A 208 15.66 4.17 -22.54
N LEU A 209 14.86 3.61 -23.46
CA LEU A 209 14.88 3.96 -24.88
C LEU A 209 14.50 5.43 -25.13
N LEU A 210 13.52 5.97 -24.40
CA LEU A 210 13.12 7.37 -24.52
C LEU A 210 14.18 8.35 -23.99
N LEU A 211 14.97 7.92 -23.02
CA LEU A 211 16.09 8.71 -22.49
C LEU A 211 17.39 8.54 -23.30
N ALA A 212 17.42 7.57 -24.22
CA ALA A 212 18.60 7.26 -25.01
C ALA A 212 19.09 8.44 -25.89
N PRO A 213 20.34 8.41 -26.37
CA PRO A 213 20.84 9.39 -27.31
C PRO A 213 20.02 9.42 -28.61
N ARG A 214 19.88 10.59 -29.24
CA ARG A 214 19.05 10.79 -30.45
C ARG A 214 19.48 9.95 -31.66
N GLY A 215 20.70 9.42 -31.67
CA GLY A 215 21.22 8.58 -32.75
C GLY A 215 20.86 7.10 -32.64
N LEU A 216 20.20 6.66 -31.55
CA LEU A 216 19.78 5.27 -31.42
C LEU A 216 18.51 5.03 -32.27
N PRO A 217 18.56 4.21 -33.34
CA PRO A 217 17.37 3.89 -34.11
C PRO A 217 16.35 3.17 -33.22
N GLY A 218 15.07 3.52 -33.36
CA GLY A 218 14.00 2.88 -32.60
C GLY A 218 13.78 3.41 -31.18
N ALA A 219 14.41 4.52 -30.77
CA ALA A 219 14.12 5.15 -29.46
C ALA A 219 12.62 5.44 -29.22
N TRP A 220 11.87 5.71 -30.29
CA TRP A 220 10.41 5.91 -30.26
C TRP A 220 9.63 4.67 -29.83
N LEU A 221 10.20 3.45 -29.97
CA LEU A 221 9.61 2.20 -29.48
C LEU A 221 9.46 2.18 -27.95
N GLY A 222 10.10 3.11 -27.24
CA GLY A 222 9.84 3.26 -25.82
C GLY A 222 8.40 3.70 -25.49
N LEU A 223 7.71 4.41 -26.40
CA LEU A 223 6.29 4.75 -26.23
C LEU A 223 5.38 3.51 -26.23
N PRO A 224 5.39 2.65 -27.27
CA PRO A 224 4.56 1.44 -27.25
C PRO A 224 4.92 0.49 -26.11
N LEU A 225 6.16 0.47 -25.63
CA LEU A 225 6.55 -0.31 -24.45
C LEU A 225 5.99 0.23 -23.12
N LEU A 226 5.64 1.52 -23.05
CA LEU A 226 4.96 2.12 -21.90
C LEU A 226 3.43 2.00 -21.96
N LEU A 227 2.84 1.81 -23.15
CA LEU A 227 1.39 1.70 -23.32
C LEU A 227 0.73 0.60 -22.45
N PRO A 228 1.31 -0.60 -22.27
CA PRO A 228 0.73 -1.63 -21.42
C PRO A 228 0.52 -1.21 -19.97
N LEU A 229 1.29 -0.24 -19.45
CA LEU A 229 1.02 0.32 -18.11
C LEU A 229 -0.39 0.92 -18.07
N ALA A 230 -0.77 1.69 -19.08
CA ALA A 230 -2.06 2.36 -19.14
C ALA A 230 -3.23 1.43 -19.53
N LEU A 231 -2.98 0.43 -20.37
CA LEU A 231 -4.02 -0.36 -21.02
C LEU A 231 -4.36 -1.67 -20.31
N ILE A 232 -3.34 -2.38 -19.79
CA ILE A 232 -3.56 -3.68 -19.14
C ILE A 232 -4.18 -3.43 -17.76
N ARG A 233 -5.18 -4.22 -17.38
CA ARG A 233 -5.82 -4.17 -16.05
C ARG A 233 -5.82 -5.57 -15.44
N PRO A 234 -5.88 -5.71 -14.10
CA PRO A 234 -6.11 -7.01 -13.48
C PRO A 234 -7.41 -7.64 -14.00
N PRO A 235 -7.43 -8.96 -14.27
CA PRO A 235 -8.64 -9.62 -14.71
C PRO A 235 -9.73 -9.52 -13.63
N ALA A 236 -10.98 -9.37 -14.06
CA ALA A 236 -12.14 -9.55 -13.21
C ALA A 236 -12.52 -11.05 -13.19
N PRO A 237 -13.20 -11.52 -12.11
CA PRO A 237 -13.81 -12.84 -12.11
C PRO A 237 -14.73 -13.06 -13.31
N GLY A 238 -14.86 -14.32 -13.75
CA GLY A 238 -15.84 -14.70 -14.76
C GLY A 238 -17.28 -14.54 -14.25
N HIS A 239 -18.26 -14.63 -15.16
CA HIS A 239 -19.65 -14.75 -14.77
C HIS A 239 -19.90 -16.04 -13.99
N GLY A 240 -20.72 -15.97 -12.94
CA GLY A 240 -20.99 -17.07 -12.01
C GLY A 240 -19.81 -17.38 -11.07
N ALA A 241 -18.83 -16.49 -10.98
CA ALA A 241 -17.66 -16.64 -10.12
C ALA A 241 -17.45 -15.43 -9.22
N ALA A 242 -16.87 -15.67 -8.05
CA ALA A 242 -16.50 -14.65 -7.08
C ALA A 242 -15.05 -14.81 -6.64
N GLU A 243 -14.34 -13.70 -6.46
CA GLU A 243 -13.06 -13.67 -5.77
C GLU A 243 -13.29 -13.09 -4.38
N PHE A 244 -13.02 -13.90 -3.35
CA PHE A 244 -13.12 -13.53 -1.95
C PHE A 244 -11.73 -13.32 -1.38
N THR A 245 -11.51 -12.19 -0.72
CA THR A 245 -10.26 -11.89 -0.03
C THR A 245 -10.53 -11.40 1.39
N LEU A 246 -9.98 -12.11 2.38
CA LEU A 246 -9.88 -11.63 3.75
C LEU A 246 -8.57 -10.84 3.90
N LEU A 247 -8.66 -9.56 4.26
CA LEU A 247 -7.51 -8.66 4.34
C LEU A 247 -6.84 -8.72 5.72
N ASP A 248 -5.50 -8.66 5.73
CA ASP A 248 -4.74 -8.45 6.96
C ASP A 248 -4.79 -6.98 7.37
N VAL A 249 -5.76 -6.65 8.22
CA VAL A 249 -5.92 -5.32 8.84
C VAL A 249 -5.43 -5.31 10.30
N GLY A 250 -4.61 -6.28 10.69
CA GLY A 250 -4.22 -6.47 12.08
C GLY A 250 -5.35 -7.10 12.90
N GLN A 251 -5.64 -6.54 14.08
CA GLN A 251 -6.77 -6.99 14.89
C GLN A 251 -8.05 -6.27 14.45
N GLY A 252 -8.92 -6.99 13.77
CA GLY A 252 -10.16 -6.50 13.20
C GLY A 252 -10.47 -7.16 11.88
N LEU A 253 -11.64 -6.85 11.31
CA LEU A 253 -12.13 -7.52 10.11
C LEU A 253 -12.26 -6.54 8.93
N ALA A 254 -11.73 -6.95 7.78
CA ALA A 254 -12.10 -6.38 6.49
C ALA A 254 -11.99 -7.47 5.42
N ALA A 255 -13.05 -7.64 4.64
CA ALA A 255 -13.08 -8.58 3.53
C ALA A 255 -13.62 -7.91 2.26
N VAL A 256 -13.18 -8.41 1.12
CA VAL A 256 -13.61 -7.92 -0.19
C VAL A 256 -14.11 -9.09 -1.02
N VAL A 257 -15.27 -8.92 -1.65
CA VAL A 257 -15.82 -9.85 -2.63
C VAL A 257 -15.92 -9.13 -3.96
N ARG A 258 -15.26 -9.66 -4.98
CA ARG A 258 -15.37 -9.17 -6.35
C ARG A 258 -16.14 -10.19 -7.18
N THR A 259 -17.07 -9.72 -7.98
CA THR A 259 -17.71 -10.48 -9.06
C THR A 259 -17.26 -9.90 -10.41
N HIS A 260 -17.88 -10.32 -11.51
CA HIS A 260 -17.52 -9.84 -12.84
C HIS A 260 -17.54 -8.31 -12.96
N ARG A 261 -18.54 -7.64 -12.36
CA ARG A 261 -18.73 -6.17 -12.46
C ARG A 261 -18.90 -5.46 -11.12
N HIS A 262 -19.13 -6.19 -10.03
CA HIS A 262 -19.49 -5.62 -8.75
C HIS A 262 -18.45 -5.91 -7.67
N VAL A 263 -18.37 -5.01 -6.70
CA VAL A 263 -17.51 -5.16 -5.53
C VAL A 263 -18.29 -4.92 -4.26
N LEU A 264 -18.22 -5.88 -3.36
CA LEU A 264 -18.65 -5.74 -1.98
C LEU A 264 -17.44 -5.63 -1.05
N VAL A 265 -17.51 -4.71 -0.11
CA VAL A 265 -16.59 -4.65 1.03
C VAL A 265 -17.39 -4.96 2.28
N TYR A 266 -16.89 -5.88 3.10
CA TYR A 266 -17.47 -6.26 4.38
C TYR A 266 -16.50 -5.85 5.49
N ASP A 267 -16.93 -4.93 6.34
CA ASP A 267 -16.13 -4.20 7.32
C ASP A 267 -14.91 -3.47 6.74
N THR A 268 -14.27 -2.66 7.58
CA THR A 268 -13.23 -1.69 7.18
C THR A 268 -11.97 -1.75 8.05
N GLY A 269 -11.96 -2.64 9.04
CA GLY A 269 -10.88 -2.81 10.00
C GLY A 269 -10.75 -1.67 11.01
N PRO A 270 -9.67 -1.68 11.82
CA PRO A 270 -9.51 -0.78 12.97
C PRO A 270 -9.14 0.67 12.65
N ARG A 271 -9.49 1.53 13.61
CA ARG A 271 -8.96 2.89 13.78
C ARG A 271 -8.24 3.05 15.12
N PHE A 272 -7.21 3.88 15.13
CA PHE A 272 -6.38 4.18 16.29
C PHE A 272 -6.49 5.65 16.69
N SER A 273 -6.14 5.97 17.94
CA SER A 273 -6.21 7.34 18.49
C SER A 273 -5.33 8.34 17.75
N SER A 274 -4.26 7.89 17.10
CA SER A 274 -3.39 8.71 16.26
C SER A 274 -4.03 9.21 14.96
N GLY A 275 -5.24 8.75 14.63
CA GLY A 275 -5.90 8.98 13.34
C GLY A 275 -5.57 7.93 12.28
N PHE A 276 -4.61 7.04 12.55
CA PHE A 276 -4.31 5.89 11.68
C PHE A 276 -5.54 4.97 11.59
N ASN A 277 -5.87 4.52 10.38
CA ASN A 277 -6.97 3.59 10.13
C ASN A 277 -6.65 2.69 8.93
N THR A 278 -7.12 1.45 9.00
CA THR A 278 -6.82 0.42 7.99
C THR A 278 -7.66 0.57 6.72
N GLY A 279 -8.78 1.30 6.78
CA GLY A 279 -9.53 1.65 5.58
C GLY A 279 -8.68 2.43 4.58
N ALA A 280 -7.95 3.45 5.04
CA ALA A 280 -7.03 4.23 4.20
C ALA A 280 -5.69 3.52 3.95
N ALA A 281 -5.20 2.73 4.91
CA ALA A 281 -3.85 2.14 4.85
C ALA A 281 -3.79 0.75 4.19
N VAL A 282 -4.89 -0.01 4.19
CA VAL A 282 -4.96 -1.40 3.70
C VAL A 282 -6.07 -1.56 2.67
N VAL A 283 -7.33 -1.29 3.05
CA VAL A 283 -8.50 -1.57 2.19
C VAL A 283 -8.44 -0.75 0.91
N ARG A 284 -8.23 0.57 1.02
CA ARG A 284 -8.15 1.45 -0.16
C ARG A 284 -6.99 1.08 -1.11
N PRO A 285 -5.74 0.93 -0.63
CA PRO A 285 -4.64 0.48 -1.49
C PRO A 285 -4.89 -0.89 -2.12
N TYR A 286 -5.53 -1.83 -1.41
CA TYR A 286 -5.92 -3.12 -1.98
C TYR A 286 -6.91 -2.95 -3.14
N LEU A 287 -7.97 -2.15 -2.96
CA LEU A 287 -8.95 -1.86 -4.02
C LEU A 287 -8.29 -1.21 -5.23
N ASP A 288 -7.38 -0.24 -5.01
CA ASP A 288 -6.61 0.39 -6.09
C ASP A 288 -5.75 -0.64 -6.84
N GLN A 289 -5.11 -1.58 -6.14
CA GLN A 289 -4.33 -2.66 -6.77
C GLN A 289 -5.19 -3.60 -7.62
N GLN A 290 -6.46 -3.80 -7.25
CA GLN A 290 -7.43 -4.59 -8.02
C GLN A 290 -8.17 -3.77 -9.11
N ASP A 291 -7.74 -2.54 -9.36
CA ASP A 291 -8.39 -1.57 -10.28
C ASP A 291 -9.87 -1.28 -9.95
N VAL A 292 -10.24 -1.41 -8.68
CA VAL A 292 -11.59 -1.14 -8.21
C VAL A 292 -11.76 0.37 -8.03
N ARG A 293 -12.70 0.95 -8.78
CA ARG A 293 -12.97 2.40 -8.76
C ARG A 293 -14.22 2.80 -8.00
N ARG A 294 -15.04 1.84 -7.61
CA ARG A 294 -16.27 2.03 -6.84
C ARG A 294 -16.52 0.80 -5.98
N ILE A 295 -17.15 1.01 -4.84
CA ILE A 295 -17.69 -0.05 -3.99
C ILE A 295 -19.21 -0.06 -4.23
N ASP A 296 -19.75 -1.18 -4.69
CA ASP A 296 -21.18 -1.29 -4.99
C ASP A 296 -22.00 -1.41 -3.71
N THR A 297 -21.54 -2.24 -2.77
CA THR A 297 -22.08 -2.29 -1.41
C THR A 297 -20.96 -2.37 -0.39
N LEU A 298 -20.99 -1.45 0.58
CA LEU A 298 -20.20 -1.55 1.80
C LEU A 298 -21.12 -2.04 2.91
N ILE A 299 -20.80 -3.18 3.51
CA ILE A 299 -21.48 -3.67 4.71
C ILE A 299 -20.56 -3.42 5.90
N ILE A 300 -21.09 -2.79 6.94
CA ILE A 300 -20.48 -2.72 8.27
C ILE A 300 -21.30 -3.63 9.17
N SER A 301 -20.69 -4.71 9.65
CA SER A 301 -21.34 -5.73 10.45
C SER A 301 -21.95 -5.14 11.71
N HIS A 302 -21.18 -4.34 12.46
CA HIS A 302 -21.59 -3.61 13.67
C HIS A 302 -20.68 -2.39 13.94
N GLY A 303 -21.02 -1.58 14.94
CA GLY A 303 -20.39 -0.28 15.18
C GLY A 303 -18.97 -0.29 15.75
N ASP A 304 -18.42 -1.45 16.12
CA ASP A 304 -17.18 -1.51 16.87
C ASP A 304 -15.97 -1.02 16.07
N ARG A 305 -14.98 -0.52 16.81
CA ARG A 305 -13.86 0.23 16.24
C ARG A 305 -12.99 -0.61 15.30
N ASP A 306 -12.87 -1.90 15.52
CA ASP A 306 -12.11 -2.86 14.72
C ASP A 306 -12.86 -3.38 13.48
N HIS A 307 -14.10 -2.94 13.28
CA HIS A 307 -14.94 -3.23 12.10
C HIS A 307 -15.27 -1.94 11.33
N ALA A 308 -15.87 -0.95 12.00
CA ALA A 308 -16.30 0.31 11.40
C ALA A 308 -15.19 1.39 11.37
N GLY A 309 -14.07 1.17 12.08
CA GLY A 309 -13.06 2.22 12.30
C GLY A 309 -12.42 2.75 11.01
N GLY A 310 -12.22 1.89 10.01
CA GLY A 310 -11.67 2.25 8.71
C GLY A 310 -12.62 3.02 7.78
N PHE A 311 -13.90 3.19 8.14
CA PHE A 311 -14.92 3.76 7.25
C PHE A 311 -14.53 5.13 6.67
N THR A 312 -14.01 6.04 7.50
CA THR A 312 -13.58 7.39 7.07
C THR A 312 -12.38 7.37 6.13
N GLY A 313 -11.63 6.26 6.11
CA GLY A 313 -10.58 6.00 5.13
C GLY A 313 -11.11 5.69 3.73
N LEU A 314 -12.39 5.33 3.60
CA LEU A 314 -13.05 5.02 2.33
C LEU A 314 -14.07 6.09 1.92
N ASN A 315 -14.90 6.52 2.86
CA ASN A 315 -15.96 7.50 2.63
C ASN A 315 -15.38 8.83 2.11
N GLY A 316 -15.92 9.31 0.99
CA GLY A 316 -15.44 10.53 0.32
C GLY A 316 -14.14 10.35 -0.47
N LYS A 317 -13.45 9.20 -0.36
CA LYS A 317 -12.23 8.91 -1.12
C LYS A 317 -12.49 7.98 -2.30
N ILE A 318 -13.39 7.01 -2.15
CA ILE A 318 -13.88 6.14 -3.23
C ILE A 318 -15.41 6.25 -3.29
N PRO A 319 -16.03 6.28 -4.48
CA PRO A 319 -17.48 6.20 -4.61
C PRO A 319 -18.02 4.91 -3.97
N ILE A 320 -19.03 5.05 -3.12
CA ILE A 320 -19.74 3.95 -2.48
C ILE A 320 -21.23 4.06 -2.84
N GLY A 321 -21.76 3.03 -3.49
CA GLY A 321 -23.16 2.96 -3.94
C GLY A 321 -24.12 2.84 -2.76
N ARG A 322 -24.14 1.66 -2.13
CA ARG A 322 -24.97 1.37 -0.95
C ARG A 322 -24.12 1.14 0.28
N ILE A 323 -24.54 1.70 1.42
CA ILE A 323 -23.92 1.45 2.73
C ILE A 323 -24.96 0.76 3.61
N LEU A 324 -24.67 -0.46 4.01
CA LEU A 324 -25.47 -1.24 4.93
C LEU A 324 -24.73 -1.33 6.26
N ALA A 325 -25.43 -1.13 7.38
CA ALA A 325 -24.78 -1.14 8.68
C ALA A 325 -25.63 -1.82 9.76
N GLY A 326 -24.95 -2.54 10.67
CA GLY A 326 -25.48 -3.01 11.95
C GLY A 326 -26.18 -1.88 12.72
N GLU A 327 -25.46 -0.77 12.87
CA GLU A 327 -25.85 0.41 13.63
C GLU A 327 -25.74 1.66 12.74
N PRO A 328 -26.71 1.91 11.84
CA PRO A 328 -26.60 2.98 10.84
C PRO A 328 -26.39 4.39 11.43
N GLY A 329 -26.91 4.64 12.64
CA GLY A 329 -26.75 5.90 13.35
C GLY A 329 -25.31 6.20 13.79
N GLU A 330 -24.50 5.16 13.99
CA GLU A 330 -23.08 5.30 14.38
C GLU A 330 -22.17 5.55 13.16
N ILE A 331 -22.68 5.39 11.94
CA ILE A 331 -21.89 5.57 10.71
C ILE A 331 -21.90 7.04 10.29
N PRO A 332 -20.73 7.70 10.23
CA PRO A 332 -20.66 9.12 9.86
C PRO A 332 -21.27 9.42 8.49
N GLY A 333 -21.99 10.53 8.39
CA GLY A 333 -22.55 11.05 7.15
C GLY A 333 -23.98 10.60 6.83
N GLY A 334 -24.62 9.79 7.67
CA GLY A 334 -26.08 9.55 7.61
C GLY A 334 -26.59 8.84 6.35
N ARG A 335 -25.70 8.23 5.54
CA ARG A 335 -26.04 7.49 4.31
C ARG A 335 -26.17 5.98 4.53
N ALA A 336 -25.94 5.50 5.74
CA ALA A 336 -26.04 4.08 6.07
C ALA A 336 -27.49 3.67 6.28
N HIS A 337 -27.83 2.47 5.82
CA HIS A 337 -29.16 1.87 5.99
C HIS A 337 -29.08 0.58 6.81
N PRO A 338 -30.13 0.24 7.57
CA PRO A 338 -30.23 -1.09 8.15
C PRO A 338 -30.43 -2.12 7.03
N CYS A 339 -30.18 -3.39 7.35
CA CYS A 339 -30.51 -4.55 6.52
C CYS A 339 -30.80 -5.73 7.45
N LEU A 340 -31.71 -6.58 7.03
CA LEU A 340 -32.29 -7.63 7.86
C LEU A 340 -32.16 -8.99 7.19
N ALA A 341 -32.36 -10.04 7.98
CA ALA A 341 -32.45 -11.39 7.47
C ALA A 341 -33.56 -11.49 6.42
N GLY A 342 -33.26 -12.11 5.28
CA GLY A 342 -34.17 -12.19 4.14
C GLY A 342 -33.89 -11.15 3.06
N ASP A 343 -33.14 -10.08 3.38
CA ASP A 343 -32.56 -9.23 2.34
C ASP A 343 -31.51 -10.03 1.56
N GLY A 344 -31.52 -9.91 0.24
CA GLY A 344 -30.55 -10.58 -0.61
C GLY A 344 -30.57 -10.05 -2.03
N TRP A 345 -29.53 -10.33 -2.78
CA TRP A 345 -29.42 -9.96 -4.19
C TRP A 345 -28.45 -10.88 -4.93
N THR A 346 -28.58 -10.93 -6.25
CA THR A 346 -27.67 -11.68 -7.11
C THR A 346 -26.90 -10.70 -7.99
N TRP A 347 -25.57 -10.84 -8.02
CA TRP A 347 -24.70 -10.08 -8.93
C TRP A 347 -23.88 -11.02 -9.79
N ASP A 348 -23.97 -10.82 -11.11
CA ASP A 348 -23.17 -11.56 -12.09
C ASP A 348 -23.25 -13.09 -11.94
N GLY A 349 -24.36 -13.63 -11.41
CA GLY A 349 -24.53 -15.06 -11.14
C GLY A 349 -24.04 -15.53 -9.77
N VAL A 350 -23.78 -14.63 -8.83
CA VAL A 350 -23.37 -14.91 -7.44
C VAL A 350 -24.43 -14.37 -6.49
N ASP A 351 -24.87 -15.19 -5.55
CA ASP A 351 -25.91 -14.84 -4.57
C ASP A 351 -25.30 -14.25 -3.30
N PHE A 352 -25.90 -13.17 -2.80
CA PHE A 352 -25.57 -12.48 -1.56
C PHE A 352 -26.81 -12.48 -0.67
N ASP A 353 -26.73 -13.20 0.45
CA ASP A 353 -27.85 -13.44 1.35
C ASP A 353 -27.53 -12.91 2.75
N LEU A 354 -28.32 -11.97 3.25
CA LEU A 354 -28.28 -11.61 4.66
C LEU A 354 -29.13 -12.57 5.47
N LEU A 355 -28.48 -13.22 6.43
CA LEU A 355 -29.08 -14.24 7.27
C LEU A 355 -29.46 -13.70 8.67
N TYR A 356 -28.90 -12.55 9.06
CA TYR A 356 -29.10 -11.97 10.39
C TYR A 356 -28.81 -10.46 10.42
N PRO A 357 -29.51 -9.66 11.26
CA PRO A 357 -30.57 -10.00 12.22
C PRO A 357 -31.97 -10.03 11.61
N THR A 358 -32.90 -10.77 12.22
CA THR A 358 -34.32 -10.78 11.80
C THR A 358 -35.08 -9.49 12.16
N THR A 359 -34.58 -8.72 13.14
CA THR A 359 -35.16 -7.43 13.55
C THR A 359 -34.08 -6.38 13.71
N ALA A 360 -34.43 -5.12 13.44
CA ALA A 360 -33.54 -3.98 13.62
C ALA A 360 -33.33 -3.66 15.11
N GLY A 361 -32.32 -2.82 15.40
CA GLY A 361 -32.09 -2.26 16.75
C GLY A 361 -31.15 -3.06 17.64
N ARG A 362 -30.49 -4.11 17.12
CA ARG A 362 -29.42 -4.81 17.84
C ARG A 362 -28.09 -4.06 17.69
N THR A 363 -27.29 -4.03 18.75
CA THR A 363 -26.02 -3.29 18.81
C THR A 363 -24.85 -4.20 19.18
N GLY A 364 -23.63 -3.74 18.91
CA GLY A 364 -22.38 -4.47 19.16
C GLY A 364 -22.35 -5.82 18.42
N ASN A 365 -21.66 -6.79 19.01
CA ASN A 365 -21.56 -8.19 18.53
C ASN A 365 -22.90 -8.78 18.07
N ARG A 366 -23.96 -8.55 18.86
CA ARG A 366 -25.32 -9.03 18.60
C ARG A 366 -26.02 -8.33 17.43
N GLY A 367 -25.47 -7.22 16.94
CA GLY A 367 -25.92 -6.49 15.76
C GLY A 367 -25.21 -6.92 14.46
N SER A 368 -24.17 -7.75 14.56
CA SER A 368 -23.36 -8.22 13.43
C SER A 368 -24.19 -8.74 12.27
N ARG A 369 -23.93 -8.24 11.06
CA ARG A 369 -24.64 -8.67 9.85
C ARG A 369 -24.05 -9.94 9.27
N VAL A 370 -24.75 -11.05 9.41
CA VAL A 370 -24.29 -12.33 8.86
C VAL A 370 -24.63 -12.39 7.39
N LEU A 371 -23.60 -12.41 6.55
CA LEU A 371 -23.71 -12.45 5.08
C LEU A 371 -23.20 -13.79 4.57
N ARG A 372 -23.99 -14.47 3.75
CA ARG A 372 -23.54 -15.58 2.92
C ARG A 372 -23.35 -15.12 1.48
N VAL A 373 -22.23 -15.49 0.89
CA VAL A 373 -21.94 -15.31 -0.53
C VAL A 373 -21.84 -16.69 -1.17
N GLY A 374 -22.75 -17.04 -2.05
CA GLY A 374 -22.88 -18.39 -2.60
C GLY A 374 -22.80 -18.43 -4.13
N ILE A 375 -22.23 -19.51 -4.66
CA ILE A 375 -22.33 -19.86 -6.08
C ILE A 375 -23.57 -20.75 -6.25
N PRO A 376 -24.62 -20.29 -6.95
CA PRO A 376 -25.87 -21.03 -7.10
C PRO A 376 -25.66 -22.46 -7.63
N GLY A 377 -26.36 -23.44 -7.07
CA GLY A 377 -26.36 -24.83 -7.55
C GLY A 377 -25.11 -25.67 -7.23
N THR A 378 -24.09 -25.12 -6.57
CA THR A 378 -22.82 -25.84 -6.30
C THR A 378 -22.59 -26.19 -4.82
N GLY A 379 -23.26 -25.49 -3.90
CA GLY A 379 -22.97 -25.54 -2.47
C GLY A 379 -21.72 -24.75 -2.05
N PHE A 380 -20.93 -24.21 -3.00
CA PHE A 380 -19.77 -23.38 -2.70
C PHE A 380 -20.20 -22.02 -2.19
N GLY A 381 -19.55 -21.55 -1.13
CA GLY A 381 -19.84 -20.24 -0.57
C GLY A 381 -18.94 -19.83 0.59
N VAL A 382 -19.05 -18.56 0.94
CA VAL A 382 -18.37 -17.92 2.07
C VAL A 382 -19.42 -17.43 3.06
N LEU A 383 -19.25 -17.76 4.34
CA LEU A 383 -20.04 -17.21 5.43
C LEU A 383 -19.22 -16.18 6.21
N LEU A 384 -19.67 -14.93 6.19
CA LEU A 384 -19.12 -13.80 6.93
C LEU A 384 -20.03 -13.53 8.13
N THR A 385 -19.52 -13.79 9.33
CA THR A 385 -20.33 -13.75 10.55
C THR A 385 -20.17 -12.45 11.34
N GLY A 386 -19.12 -11.66 11.09
CA GLY A 386 -18.73 -10.58 11.99
C GLY A 386 -18.43 -11.14 13.38
N ASP A 387 -18.87 -10.43 14.42
CA ASP A 387 -18.55 -10.77 15.82
C ASP A 387 -19.73 -11.41 16.56
N VAL A 388 -20.56 -12.19 15.85
CA VAL A 388 -21.65 -12.95 16.50
C VAL A 388 -21.12 -13.90 17.56
N ASP A 389 -21.78 -13.92 18.73
CA ASP A 389 -21.52 -14.86 19.81
C ASP A 389 -22.47 -16.07 19.73
N ALA A 390 -22.22 -17.10 20.55
CA ALA A 390 -22.97 -18.36 20.55
C ALA A 390 -24.49 -18.21 20.62
N ASP A 391 -25.02 -17.19 21.33
CA ASP A 391 -26.47 -16.96 21.41
C ASP A 391 -27.10 -16.57 20.05
N VAL A 392 -26.31 -15.91 19.19
CA VAL A 392 -26.71 -15.59 17.82
C VAL A 392 -26.52 -16.81 16.91
N GLU A 393 -25.47 -17.60 17.13
CA GLU A 393 -25.27 -18.88 16.41
C GLU A 393 -26.45 -19.82 16.63
N ASP A 394 -26.92 -19.98 17.86
CA ASP A 394 -28.09 -20.79 18.19
C ASP A 394 -29.36 -20.31 17.47
N ARG A 395 -29.53 -18.98 17.35
CA ARG A 395 -30.66 -18.40 16.59
C ARG A 395 -30.54 -18.66 15.09
N LEU A 396 -29.34 -18.56 14.53
CA LEU A 396 -29.07 -18.92 13.14
C LEU A 396 -29.36 -20.40 12.89
N LEU A 397 -28.98 -21.28 13.82
CA LEU A 397 -29.29 -22.70 13.76
C LEU A 397 -30.79 -22.97 13.86
N ALA A 398 -31.54 -22.19 14.64
CA ALA A 398 -32.98 -22.34 14.75
C ALA A 398 -33.74 -21.82 13.52
N THR A 399 -33.26 -20.76 12.87
CA THR A 399 -34.03 -20.02 11.85
C THR A 399 -33.48 -20.12 10.43
N GLN A 400 -32.19 -20.39 10.27
CA GLN A 400 -31.47 -20.33 8.99
C GLN A 400 -30.63 -21.58 8.70
N ARG A 401 -30.78 -22.70 9.46
CA ARG A 401 -29.91 -23.90 9.36
C ARG A 401 -29.62 -24.35 7.93
N GLY A 402 -30.65 -24.45 7.09
CA GLY A 402 -30.53 -24.90 5.70
C GLY A 402 -29.79 -23.95 4.77
N ARG A 403 -29.47 -22.73 5.22
CA ARG A 403 -28.76 -21.69 4.46
C ARG A 403 -27.35 -21.43 4.98
N LEU A 404 -26.89 -22.11 6.03
CA LEU A 404 -25.57 -21.87 6.63
C LEU A 404 -24.43 -22.56 5.88
N ALA A 405 -24.73 -23.65 5.16
CA ALA A 405 -23.74 -24.44 4.43
C ALA A 405 -22.85 -23.58 3.53
N SER A 406 -21.56 -23.54 3.87
CA SER A 406 -20.55 -22.68 3.23
C SER A 406 -19.18 -23.33 3.33
N THR A 407 -18.47 -23.45 2.21
CA THR A 407 -17.14 -24.07 2.15
C THR A 407 -16.07 -23.28 2.90
N ILE A 408 -16.24 -21.96 3.00
CA ILE A 408 -15.34 -21.05 3.72
C ILE A 408 -16.16 -20.36 4.82
N LEU A 409 -15.66 -20.40 6.05
CA LEU A 409 -16.20 -19.67 7.19
C LEU A 409 -15.17 -18.66 7.68
N VAL A 410 -15.55 -17.39 7.79
CA VAL A 410 -14.80 -16.44 8.61
C VAL A 410 -15.31 -16.57 10.04
N ALA A 411 -14.42 -16.97 10.96
CA ALA A 411 -14.81 -17.32 12.32
C ALA A 411 -15.38 -16.09 13.06
N GLY A 412 -16.42 -16.33 13.86
CA GLY A 412 -17.04 -15.28 14.66
C GLY A 412 -16.06 -14.68 15.66
N HIS A 413 -16.12 -13.36 15.82
CA HIS A 413 -15.42 -12.63 16.88
C HIS A 413 -13.91 -12.92 16.90
N HIS A 414 -13.32 -12.91 15.70
CA HIS A 414 -11.92 -13.19 15.40
C HIS A 414 -11.42 -14.57 15.90
N GLY A 415 -12.33 -15.50 16.19
CA GLY A 415 -12.03 -16.78 16.83
C GLY A 415 -12.01 -16.75 18.36
N SER A 416 -12.84 -15.91 18.97
CA SER A 416 -13.10 -15.91 20.42
C SER A 416 -13.70 -17.23 20.90
N ALA A 417 -13.40 -17.61 22.15
CA ALA A 417 -13.99 -18.79 22.77
C ALA A 417 -15.52 -18.72 22.89
N THR A 418 -16.10 -17.51 22.83
CA THR A 418 -17.55 -17.24 22.89
C THR A 418 -18.29 -17.47 21.57
N SER A 419 -17.56 -17.76 20.49
CA SER A 419 -18.13 -17.95 19.15
C SER A 419 -17.58 -19.23 18.51
N THR A 420 -18.07 -19.52 17.31
CA THR A 420 -17.71 -20.66 16.47
C THR A 420 -17.90 -21.97 17.26
N GLY A 421 -19.11 -22.18 17.78
CA GLY A 421 -19.50 -23.37 18.52
C GLY A 421 -19.56 -24.63 17.64
N THR A 422 -19.49 -25.81 18.26
CA THR A 422 -19.54 -27.09 17.52
C THR A 422 -20.83 -27.28 16.71
N PRO A 423 -22.05 -27.05 17.26
CA PRO A 423 -23.27 -27.20 16.48
C PRO A 423 -23.35 -26.24 15.28
N PHE A 424 -22.74 -25.07 15.41
CA PHE A 424 -22.63 -24.09 14.32
C PHE A 424 -21.67 -24.57 13.24
N LEU A 425 -20.48 -25.04 13.62
CA LEU A 425 -19.51 -25.65 12.69
C LEU A 425 -20.10 -26.84 11.94
N GLU A 426 -20.86 -27.70 12.61
CA GLU A 426 -21.52 -28.85 11.99
C GLU A 426 -22.57 -28.43 10.95
N ALA A 427 -23.35 -27.37 11.22
CA ALA A 427 -24.35 -26.88 10.28
C ALA A 427 -23.75 -26.12 9.10
N VAL A 428 -22.64 -25.41 9.31
CA VAL A 428 -21.90 -24.71 8.24
C VAL A 428 -21.10 -25.70 7.38
N ALA A 429 -20.58 -26.77 8.00
CA ALA A 429 -19.72 -27.79 7.40
C ALA A 429 -18.56 -27.21 6.56
N PRO A 430 -17.72 -26.31 7.11
CA PRO A 430 -16.69 -25.62 6.34
C PRO A 430 -15.51 -26.54 6.00
N GLY A 431 -14.94 -26.36 4.81
CA GLY A 431 -13.61 -26.90 4.47
C GLY A 431 -12.47 -26.01 4.96
N PHE A 432 -12.72 -24.70 5.07
CA PHE A 432 -11.78 -23.70 5.57
C PHE A 432 -12.41 -22.81 6.64
N VAL A 433 -11.68 -22.57 7.72
CA VAL A 433 -12.02 -21.56 8.73
C VAL A 433 -10.91 -20.52 8.79
N LEU A 434 -11.30 -19.25 8.61
CA LEU A 434 -10.39 -18.12 8.54
C LEU A 434 -10.54 -17.23 9.78
N TYR A 435 -9.43 -16.77 10.33
CA TYR A 435 -9.39 -15.89 11.50
C TYR A 435 -8.83 -14.52 11.11
N ALA A 436 -9.64 -13.48 11.28
CA ALA A 436 -9.26 -12.07 11.11
C ALA A 436 -8.55 -11.54 12.38
N ALA A 437 -7.42 -12.14 12.73
CA ALA A 437 -6.71 -11.84 13.97
C ALA A 437 -5.33 -11.24 13.69
N GLY A 438 -4.93 -10.27 14.52
CA GLY A 438 -3.65 -9.59 14.40
C GLY A 438 -2.49 -10.39 14.99
N TYR A 439 -1.29 -10.17 14.45
CA TYR A 439 -0.06 -10.77 15.00
C TYR A 439 0.12 -10.35 16.46
N THR A 440 0.36 -11.32 17.34
CA THR A 440 0.53 -11.09 18.79
C THR A 440 -0.60 -10.23 19.39
N ASN A 441 -1.84 -10.45 18.93
CA ASN A 441 -2.98 -9.71 19.47
C ASN A 441 -3.11 -9.95 20.98
N ARG A 442 -3.49 -8.89 21.70
CA ARG A 442 -3.58 -8.89 23.18
C ARG A 442 -4.59 -9.89 23.74
N PHE A 443 -5.49 -10.39 22.89
CA PHE A 443 -6.62 -11.24 23.27
C PHE A 443 -6.27 -12.73 23.19
N GLY A 444 -5.12 -13.09 22.61
CA GLY A 444 -4.72 -14.49 22.42
C GLY A 444 -5.59 -15.23 21.41
N LEU A 445 -6.13 -14.52 20.41
CA LEU A 445 -7.01 -15.08 19.37
C LEU A 445 -6.21 -15.61 18.17
N PRO A 446 -6.69 -16.66 17.48
CA PRO A 446 -7.86 -17.47 17.82
C PRO A 446 -7.64 -18.32 19.09
N ALA A 447 -8.67 -18.41 19.93
CA ALA A 447 -8.60 -19.13 21.20
C ALA A 447 -8.32 -20.63 20.99
N ALA A 448 -7.55 -21.26 21.88
CA ALA A 448 -7.18 -22.67 21.76
C ALA A 448 -8.40 -23.60 21.61
N ALA A 449 -9.45 -23.38 22.41
CA ALA A 449 -10.68 -24.16 22.35
C ALA A 449 -11.39 -24.06 20.98
N VAL A 450 -11.36 -22.90 20.32
CA VAL A 450 -11.93 -22.74 18.97
C VAL A 450 -11.10 -23.52 17.96
N ARG A 451 -9.77 -23.42 18.04
CA ARG A 451 -8.87 -24.16 17.15
C ARG A 451 -9.05 -25.67 17.28
N GLU A 452 -9.29 -26.16 18.49
CA GLU A 452 -9.58 -27.57 18.76
C GLU A 452 -10.92 -28.00 18.17
N ARG A 453 -12.00 -27.22 18.36
CA ARG A 453 -13.30 -27.48 17.72
C ARG A 453 -13.19 -27.55 16.20
N VAL A 454 -12.49 -26.59 15.60
CA VAL A 454 -12.31 -26.53 14.15
C VAL A 454 -11.44 -27.68 13.64
N ALA A 455 -10.40 -28.07 14.39
CA ALA A 455 -9.59 -29.25 14.05
C ALA A 455 -10.41 -30.55 14.14
N ALA A 456 -11.27 -30.68 15.14
CA ALA A 456 -12.17 -31.83 15.28
C ALA A 456 -13.19 -31.93 14.13
N GLN A 457 -13.61 -30.79 13.57
CA GLN A 457 -14.43 -30.72 12.36
C GLN A 457 -13.67 -31.12 11.08
N GLY A 458 -12.34 -31.21 11.13
CA GLY A 458 -11.47 -31.52 9.98
C GLY A 458 -11.25 -30.34 9.02
N ALA A 459 -11.60 -29.12 9.43
CA ALA A 459 -11.44 -27.94 8.59
C ALA A 459 -10.01 -27.37 8.62
N THR A 460 -9.54 -26.90 7.46
CA THR A 460 -8.24 -26.22 7.37
C THR A 460 -8.32 -24.83 8.00
N GLN A 461 -7.35 -24.51 8.85
CA GLN A 461 -7.31 -23.25 9.61
C GLN A 461 -6.28 -22.27 9.03
N LEU A 462 -6.67 -21.01 8.88
CA LEU A 462 -5.78 -19.94 8.42
C LEU A 462 -6.08 -18.65 9.18
N ASP A 463 -5.05 -17.87 9.47
CA ASP A 463 -5.18 -16.57 10.10
C ASP A 463 -4.45 -15.48 9.29
N THR A 464 -4.97 -14.26 9.33
CA THR A 464 -4.39 -13.14 8.60
C THR A 464 -3.01 -12.73 9.10
N ALA A 465 -2.68 -12.96 10.38
CA ALA A 465 -1.36 -12.63 10.91
C ALA A 465 -0.24 -13.44 10.25
N SER A 466 -0.45 -14.76 10.08
CA SER A 466 0.53 -15.67 9.49
C SER A 466 0.45 -15.74 7.97
N ALA A 467 -0.74 -15.57 7.38
CA ALA A 467 -0.93 -15.67 5.95
C ALA A 467 -0.89 -14.31 5.21
N GLY A 468 -0.99 -13.18 5.92
CA GLY A 468 -1.33 -11.90 5.28
C GLY A 468 -2.76 -11.94 4.73
N ALA A 469 -3.02 -11.24 3.63
CA ALA A 469 -4.30 -11.37 2.93
C ALA A 469 -4.48 -12.80 2.38
N ILE A 470 -5.67 -13.38 2.56
CA ILE A 470 -6.03 -14.74 2.15
C ILE A 470 -7.09 -14.63 1.05
N THR A 471 -6.79 -15.16 -0.14
CA THR A 471 -7.69 -15.08 -1.29
C THR A 471 -8.15 -16.46 -1.75
N PHE A 472 -9.42 -16.54 -2.14
CA PHE A 472 -10.04 -17.69 -2.79
C PHE A 472 -10.79 -17.22 -4.03
N ARG A 473 -10.87 -18.08 -5.04
CA ARG A 473 -11.79 -17.91 -6.17
C ARG A 473 -12.82 -19.03 -6.15
N LEU A 474 -14.08 -18.65 -6.10
CA LEU A 474 -15.21 -19.55 -6.14
C LEU A 474 -15.78 -19.52 -7.56
N GLY A 475 -15.89 -20.67 -8.20
CA GLY A 475 -16.51 -20.82 -9.51
C GLY A 475 -17.49 -21.98 -9.53
N THR A 476 -18.17 -22.18 -10.66
CA THR A 476 -19.17 -23.25 -10.81
C THR A 476 -18.57 -24.66 -10.78
N THR A 477 -17.27 -24.78 -11.09
CA THR A 477 -16.55 -26.07 -11.16
C THR A 477 -15.73 -26.37 -9.91
N GLY A 478 -15.59 -25.44 -8.97
CA GLY A 478 -14.76 -25.63 -7.78
C GLY A 478 -14.32 -24.33 -7.11
N ILE A 479 -13.47 -24.49 -6.10
CA ILE A 479 -12.82 -23.40 -5.37
C ILE A 479 -11.31 -23.51 -5.60
N GLU A 480 -10.69 -22.40 -6.00
CA GLU A 480 -9.24 -22.26 -6.12
C GLU A 480 -8.67 -21.43 -4.95
N GLY A 481 -7.41 -21.69 -4.61
CA GLY A 481 -6.74 -21.15 -3.42
C GLY A 481 -6.57 -22.21 -2.33
N PRO A 482 -6.23 -21.82 -1.09
CA PRO A 482 -5.96 -20.46 -0.62
C PRO A 482 -4.65 -19.88 -1.16
N TRP A 483 -4.68 -18.64 -1.64
CA TRP A 483 -3.46 -17.84 -1.88
C TRP A 483 -3.20 -16.93 -0.69
N SER A 484 -1.97 -16.96 -0.19
CA SER A 484 -1.52 -16.22 0.99
C SER A 484 -0.51 -15.17 0.57
N PHE A 485 -0.85 -13.89 0.77
CA PHE A 485 0.02 -12.80 0.35
C PHE A 485 1.41 -12.88 0.99
N ARG A 486 1.49 -13.23 2.28
CA ARG A 486 2.77 -13.33 3.00
C ARG A 486 3.64 -14.48 2.48
N ARG A 487 3.05 -15.61 2.07
CA ARG A 487 3.78 -16.75 1.52
C ARG A 487 4.28 -16.49 0.10
N GLU A 488 3.44 -15.90 -0.75
CA GLU A 488 3.80 -15.59 -2.13
C GLU A 488 4.81 -14.45 -2.25
N ASN A 489 4.81 -13.54 -1.29
CA ASN A 489 5.69 -12.37 -1.26
C ASN A 489 6.75 -12.48 -0.15
N GLU A 490 7.12 -13.70 0.23
CA GLU A 490 8.14 -13.93 1.25
C GLU A 490 9.49 -13.34 0.78
N ARG A 491 10.03 -12.43 1.58
CA ARG A 491 11.37 -11.85 1.41
C ARG A 491 12.33 -12.48 2.42
N LEU A 492 13.62 -12.47 2.09
CA LEU A 492 14.70 -12.99 2.95
C LEU A 492 14.62 -12.48 4.41
N TRP A 493 14.12 -11.24 4.60
CA TRP A 493 14.08 -10.53 5.88
C TRP A 493 12.67 -10.44 6.48
N THR A 494 11.72 -11.30 6.06
CA THR A 494 10.34 -11.23 6.56
C THR A 494 10.22 -12.03 7.85
N HIS A 495 9.65 -11.43 8.89
CA HIS A 495 9.36 -12.14 10.13
C HIS A 495 8.37 -13.28 9.86
N ARG A 496 8.75 -14.51 10.23
CA ARG A 496 7.90 -15.69 10.12
C ARG A 496 7.01 -15.78 11.36
N VAL A 497 5.70 -15.72 11.14
CA VAL A 497 4.69 -15.90 12.18
C VAL A 497 4.29 -17.38 12.20
N PRO A 498 4.23 -18.04 13.36
CA PRO A 498 3.74 -19.41 13.45
C PRO A 498 2.34 -19.53 12.86
N VAL A 499 2.11 -20.57 12.06
CA VAL A 499 0.82 -20.81 11.40
C VAL A 499 -0.17 -21.36 12.42
N VAL A 500 -1.41 -20.88 12.42
CA VAL A 500 -2.47 -21.47 13.24
C VAL A 500 -2.70 -22.92 12.81
N GLY A 501 -2.67 -23.85 13.78
CA GLY A 501 -2.87 -25.28 13.52
C GLY A 501 -1.60 -26.12 13.44
N SER A 502 -0.41 -25.52 13.33
CA SER A 502 0.83 -26.26 13.58
C SER A 502 1.03 -26.38 15.10
N ALA A 503 0.42 -27.41 15.70
CA ALA A 503 0.98 -27.94 16.93
C ALA A 503 2.46 -28.22 16.64
N VAL A 504 3.33 -27.62 17.43
CA VAL A 504 4.78 -27.79 17.37
C VAL A 504 5.05 -29.30 17.45
N VAL A 505 5.35 -29.93 16.31
CA VAL A 505 6.10 -31.18 16.33
C VAL A 505 7.50 -30.75 16.77
N ARG A 506 7.74 -30.79 18.09
CA ARG A 506 9.08 -30.91 18.62
C ARG A 506 9.61 -32.23 18.07
N THR A 507 10.28 -32.19 16.93
CA THR A 507 11.19 -33.27 16.58
C THR A 507 12.32 -33.20 17.60
N GLY A 508 12.18 -33.98 18.66
CA GLY A 508 13.31 -34.30 19.51
C GLY A 508 14.32 -35.06 18.66
N ARG A 509 15.45 -34.41 18.40
CA ARG A 509 16.80 -34.97 18.40
C ARG A 509 17.81 -33.84 18.32
#